data_AF-A0A948Q1S4-F1
#
_entry.id   AF-A0A948Q1S4-F1
#
_cell.length_a   1.000
_cell.length_b   1.000
_cell.length_c   1.000
_cell.angle_alpha   90.00
_cell.angle_beta   90.00
_cell.angle_gamma   90.00
#
_symmetry.space_group_name_H-M   'P 1'
#
loop_
_entity.id
_entity.type
_entity.pdbx_description
1 polymer ?
#
loop_
_entity_poly.entity_id
_entity_poly.type
_entity_poly.pdbx_seq_one_letter_code
_entity_poly.pdbx_strand_id
1 'polypeptide(L)'
;MLQGFCPHLEEYGVQFTKTAASYEAFNAHMDRFIEKGRPPELVEVLKKALEDWRRENRTLRAMFLELYESGRILLPKGALRQARRHDHQVHGKAKCSDCFCEVPRLVFGEWQLAHNGMVNFRGRELPQGTGAGV
;
A
#
# COMPACT_ATOMS: atom_id res chain seq x y z
N MET A 1 -7.79 -9.26 20.45
CA MET A 1 -7.62 -7.83 20.11
C MET A 1 -6.29 -7.67 19.37
N LEU A 2 -6.32 -7.20 18.12
CA LEU A 2 -5.12 -6.80 17.39
C LEU A 2 -4.49 -5.60 18.12
N GLN A 3 -3.30 -5.77 18.70
CA GLN A 3 -2.63 -4.69 19.42
C GLN A 3 -2.44 -3.49 18.47
N GLY A 4 -2.95 -2.30 18.86
CA GLY A 4 -2.81 -1.07 18.08
C GLY A 4 -3.98 -0.71 17.16
N PHE A 5 -5.08 -1.49 17.11
CA PHE A 5 -6.27 -1.16 16.31
C PHE A 5 -7.45 -0.71 17.18
N CYS A 6 -8.24 0.25 16.69
CA CYS A 6 -9.48 0.66 17.34
C CYS A 6 -10.56 -0.43 17.15
N PRO A 7 -11.22 -0.89 18.23
CA PRO A 7 -12.21 -1.98 18.17
C PRO A 7 -13.44 -1.64 17.32
N HIS A 8 -13.78 -0.35 17.19
CA HIS A 8 -14.87 0.10 16.33
C HIS A 8 -14.61 -0.21 14.84
N LEU A 9 -13.35 -0.39 14.45
CA LEU A 9 -12.95 -0.64 13.06
C LEU A 9 -12.26 -2.00 12.93
N GLU A 10 -12.73 -3.02 13.66
CA GLU A 10 -12.10 -4.35 13.71
C GLU A 10 -11.94 -4.98 12.32
N GLU A 11 -13.00 -5.01 11.51
CA GLU A 11 -12.95 -5.58 10.15
C GLU A 11 -11.91 -4.87 9.27
N TYR A 12 -11.83 -3.55 9.37
CA TYR A 12 -10.81 -2.76 8.70
C TYR A 12 -9.41 -3.13 9.19
N GLY A 13 -9.23 -3.33 10.50
CA GLY A 13 -7.94 -3.75 11.08
C GLY A 13 -7.49 -5.13 10.64
N VAL A 14 -8.43 -6.08 10.53
CA VAL A 14 -8.17 -7.43 9.98
C VAL A 14 -7.74 -7.32 8.52
N GLN A 15 -8.51 -6.60 7.70
CA GLN A 15 -8.15 -6.41 6.29
C GLN A 15 -6.83 -5.66 6.14
N PHE A 16 -6.55 -4.67 6.98
CA PHE A 16 -5.28 -3.95 6.98
C PHE A 16 -4.11 -4.90 7.24
N THR A 17 -4.21 -5.75 8.26
CA THR A 17 -3.17 -6.71 8.62
C THR A 17 -2.92 -7.70 7.47
N LYS A 18 -4.00 -8.19 6.85
CA LYS A 18 -3.90 -9.07 5.68
C LYS A 18 -3.22 -8.39 4.48
N THR A 19 -3.58 -7.14 4.20
CA THR A 19 -2.97 -6.38 3.09
C THR A 19 -1.52 -6.01 3.39
N ALA A 20 -1.17 -5.71 4.64
CA ALA A 20 0.20 -5.45 5.05
C ALA A 20 1.07 -6.71 4.87
N ALA A 21 0.59 -7.87 5.29
CA ALA A 21 1.28 -9.14 5.10
C ALA A 21 1.47 -9.49 3.61
N SER A 22 0.47 -9.26 2.76
CA SER A 22 0.62 -9.49 1.30
C SER A 22 1.59 -8.51 0.65
N TYR A 23 1.65 -7.27 1.15
CA TYR A 23 2.64 -6.28 0.72
C TYR A 23 4.07 -6.69 1.11
N GLU A 24 4.28 -7.12 2.34
CA GLU A 24 5.57 -7.64 2.82
C GLU A 24 6.02 -8.87 2.03
N ALA A 25 5.11 -9.80 1.76
CA ALA A 25 5.40 -10.97 0.93
C ALA A 25 5.83 -10.59 -0.49
N PHE A 26 5.13 -9.63 -1.12
CA PHE A 26 5.51 -9.11 -2.43
C PHE A 26 6.91 -8.47 -2.40
N ASN A 27 7.21 -7.63 -1.40
CA ASN A 27 8.53 -7.02 -1.24
C ASN A 27 9.63 -8.08 -1.04
N ALA A 28 9.37 -9.13 -0.27
CA ALA A 28 10.32 -10.24 -0.09
C ALA A 28 10.58 -11.00 -1.40
N HIS A 29 9.57 -11.18 -2.25
CA HIS A 29 9.76 -11.75 -3.58
C HIS A 29 10.57 -10.82 -4.51
N MET A 30 10.38 -9.51 -4.40
CA MET A 30 11.19 -8.52 -5.12
C MET A 30 12.66 -8.55 -4.69
N ASP A 31 12.94 -8.65 -3.39
CA ASP A 31 14.32 -8.80 -2.90
C ASP A 31 14.98 -10.03 -3.54
N ARG A 32 14.30 -11.18 -3.51
CA ARG A 32 14.81 -12.42 -4.15
C ARG A 32 15.01 -12.27 -5.65
N PHE A 33 14.14 -11.54 -6.34
CA PHE A 33 14.25 -11.27 -7.78
C PHE A 33 15.47 -10.39 -8.10
N ILE A 34 15.75 -9.40 -7.27
CA ILE A 34 16.94 -8.56 -7.43
C ILE A 34 18.22 -9.38 -7.17
N GLU A 35 18.21 -10.25 -6.17
CA GLU A 35 19.37 -11.07 -5.81
C GLU A 35 19.68 -12.19 -6.80
N LYS A 36 18.64 -12.90 -7.26
CA LYS A 36 18.79 -14.11 -8.09
C LYS A 36 18.66 -13.83 -9.60
N GLY A 37 18.33 -12.61 -9.99
CA GLY A 37 18.04 -12.25 -11.37
C GLY A 37 16.63 -12.66 -11.80
N ARG A 38 16.46 -13.03 -13.07
CA ARG A 38 15.14 -13.29 -13.69
C ARG A 38 14.84 -14.77 -13.96
N PRO A 39 14.90 -15.68 -12.98
CA PRO A 39 14.47 -17.05 -13.22
C PRO A 39 12.95 -17.10 -13.48
N PRO A 40 12.48 -17.84 -14.50
CA PRO A 40 11.06 -17.84 -14.91
C PRO A 40 10.08 -18.16 -13.77
N GLU A 41 10.43 -19.09 -12.89
CA GLU A 41 9.60 -19.47 -11.75
C GLU A 41 9.42 -18.33 -10.75
N LEU A 42 10.44 -17.48 -10.57
CA LEU A 42 10.37 -16.35 -9.66
C LEU A 42 9.57 -15.19 -10.25
N VAL A 43 9.60 -15.04 -11.57
CA VAL A 43 8.74 -14.07 -12.29
C VAL A 43 7.27 -14.42 -12.07
N GLU A 44 6.88 -15.69 -12.20
CA GLU A 44 5.49 -16.12 -11.99
C GLU A 44 5.05 -15.98 -10.53
N VAL A 45 5.91 -16.33 -9.58
CA VAL A 45 5.66 -16.11 -8.14
C VAL A 45 5.48 -14.62 -7.86
N LEU A 46 6.31 -13.77 -8.45
CA LEU A 46 6.25 -12.32 -8.24
C LEU A 46 4.98 -11.70 -8.84
N LYS A 47 4.56 -12.14 -10.04
CA LYS A 47 3.29 -11.72 -10.65
C LYS A 47 2.11 -12.09 -9.75
N LYS A 48 2.07 -13.32 -9.25
CA LYS A 48 1.02 -13.77 -8.34
C LYS A 48 0.99 -12.95 -7.05
N ALA A 49 2.15 -12.73 -6.43
CA ALA A 49 2.26 -11.92 -5.22
C ALA A 49 1.78 -10.47 -5.45
N LEU A 50 2.12 -9.89 -6.60
CA LEU A 50 1.65 -8.56 -7.00
C LEU A 50 0.12 -8.53 -7.19
N GLU A 51 -0.46 -9.53 -7.85
CA GLU A 51 -1.90 -9.63 -8.05
C GLU A 51 -2.67 -9.78 -6.73
N ASP A 52 -2.16 -10.63 -5.84
CA ASP A 52 -2.73 -10.84 -4.51
C ASP A 52 -2.67 -9.53 -3.71
N TRP A 53 -1.52 -8.87 -3.63
CA TRP A 53 -1.40 -7.58 -2.96
C TRP A 53 -2.32 -6.52 -3.59
N ARG A 54 -2.40 -6.42 -4.91
CA ARG A 54 -3.31 -5.48 -5.60
C ARG A 54 -4.78 -5.74 -5.27
N ARG A 55 -5.19 -7.01 -5.15
CA ARG A 55 -6.55 -7.38 -4.76
C ARG A 55 -6.83 -6.93 -3.32
N GLU A 56 -5.98 -7.31 -2.37
CA GLU A 56 -6.15 -6.94 -0.95
C GLU A 56 -6.13 -5.41 -0.74
N ASN A 57 -5.25 -4.69 -1.45
CA ASN A 57 -5.16 -3.24 -1.37
C ASN A 57 -6.39 -2.53 -1.96
N ARG A 58 -6.98 -3.08 -3.03
CA ARG A 58 -8.26 -2.57 -3.56
C ARG A 58 -9.39 -2.74 -2.54
N THR A 59 -9.49 -3.91 -1.92
CA THR A 59 -10.48 -4.18 -0.86
C THR A 59 -10.30 -3.22 0.31
N LEU A 60 -9.07 -3.09 0.83
CA LEU A 60 -8.77 -2.18 1.94
C LEU A 60 -9.14 -0.73 1.63
N ARG A 61 -8.85 -0.26 0.40
CA ARG A 61 -9.21 1.10 -0.04
C ARG A 61 -10.72 1.30 -0.14
N ALA A 62 -11.45 0.32 -0.66
CA ALA A 62 -12.90 0.37 -0.73
C ALA A 62 -13.52 0.46 0.67
N MET A 63 -13.07 -0.39 1.60
CA MET A 63 -13.52 -0.35 3.00
C MET A 63 -13.21 0.99 3.67
N PHE A 64 -12.01 1.55 3.44
CA PHE A 64 -11.66 2.87 3.99
C PHE A 64 -12.60 3.97 3.48
N LEU A 65 -12.91 3.95 2.18
CA LEU A 65 -13.81 4.92 1.56
C LEU A 65 -15.22 4.80 2.13
N GLU A 66 -15.76 3.60 2.24
CA GLU A 66 -17.08 3.34 2.83
C GLU A 66 -17.16 3.80 4.29
N LEU A 67 -16.13 3.51 5.09
CA LEU A 67 -16.05 3.96 6.48
C LEU A 67 -15.92 5.49 6.61
N TYR A 68 -15.28 6.14 5.64
CA TYR A 68 -15.23 7.60 5.58
C TYR A 68 -16.58 8.20 5.17
N GLU A 69 -17.22 7.67 4.12
CA GLU A 69 -18.51 8.16 3.61
C GLU A 69 -19.65 7.96 4.62
N SER A 70 -19.59 6.89 5.42
CA SER A 70 -20.50 6.66 6.55
C SER A 70 -20.16 7.48 7.81
N GLY A 71 -19.08 8.25 7.79
CA GLY A 71 -18.67 9.13 8.90
C GLY A 71 -17.95 8.41 10.05
N ARG A 72 -17.66 7.11 9.94
CA ARG A 72 -16.93 6.33 10.96
C ARG A 72 -15.42 6.64 10.98
N ILE A 73 -14.90 7.14 9.86
CA ILE A 73 -13.54 7.68 9.73
C ILE A 73 -13.61 9.19 9.47
N LEU A 74 -12.86 9.93 10.26
CA LEU A 74 -12.65 11.36 10.12
C LEU A 74 -11.32 11.63 9.42
N LEU A 75 -11.37 12.40 8.33
CA LEU A 75 -10.18 12.91 7.65
C LEU A 75 -9.81 14.31 8.17
N PRO A 76 -8.51 14.65 8.23
CA PRO A 76 -8.10 16.01 8.56
C PRO A 76 -8.62 17.01 7.52
N LYS A 77 -8.93 18.22 7.96
CA LYS A 77 -9.43 19.29 7.09
C LYS A 77 -8.44 19.53 5.95
N GLY A 78 -8.91 19.45 4.70
CA GLY A 78 -8.09 19.65 3.52
C GLY A 78 -7.39 18.39 2.97
N ALA A 79 -7.56 17.21 3.59
CA ALA A 79 -6.99 15.95 3.09
C ALA A 79 -7.33 15.68 1.61
N LEU A 80 -8.59 15.92 1.23
CA LEU A 80 -9.05 15.74 -0.15
C LEU A 80 -8.53 16.81 -1.12
N ARG A 81 -8.20 18.02 -0.62
CA ARG A 81 -7.61 19.10 -1.44
C ARG A 81 -6.11 18.87 -1.67
N GLN A 82 -5.40 18.36 -0.67
CA GLN A 82 -3.97 18.01 -0.78
C GLN A 82 -3.74 16.79 -1.67
N ALA A 83 -4.64 15.79 -1.65
CA ALA A 83 -4.58 14.64 -2.55
C ALA A 83 -4.60 15.02 -4.05
N ARG A 84 -5.15 16.18 -4.42
CA ARG A 84 -5.17 16.69 -5.81
C ARG A 84 -3.91 17.45 -6.22
N ARG A 85 -3.01 17.80 -5.29
CA ARG A 85 -1.84 18.66 -5.58
C ARG A 85 -0.53 17.90 -5.79
N HIS A 86 -0.54 16.56 -5.83
CA HIS A 86 0.67 15.74 -5.93
C HIS A 86 1.72 16.01 -4.82
N ASP A 87 1.39 16.78 -3.79
CA ASP A 87 2.24 16.93 -2.61
C ASP A 87 2.06 15.69 -1.75
N HIS A 88 3.11 14.88 -1.68
CA HIS A 88 3.15 13.60 -0.97
C HIS A 88 3.06 13.72 0.57
N GLN A 89 2.78 14.90 1.10
CA GLN A 89 2.56 15.12 2.54
C GLN A 89 1.10 15.46 2.81
N VAL A 90 0.27 14.42 2.98
CA VAL A 90 -1.05 14.59 3.60
C VAL A 90 -0.80 14.94 5.07
N HIS A 91 -0.96 16.21 5.42
CA HIS A 91 -0.83 16.67 6.80
C HIS A 91 -2.04 16.23 7.61
N GLY A 92 -1.87 15.12 8.33
CA GLY A 92 -2.81 14.63 9.35
C GLY A 92 -3.20 13.18 9.16
N LYS A 93 -3.32 12.48 10.29
CA LYS A 93 -3.69 11.07 10.35
C LYS A 93 -5.21 10.93 10.40
N ALA A 94 -5.76 9.98 9.65
CA ALA A 94 -7.19 9.65 9.73
C ALA A 94 -7.52 9.13 11.13
N LYS A 95 -8.72 9.40 11.63
CA LYS A 95 -9.14 9.01 12.99
C LYS A 95 -10.49 8.31 12.96
N CYS A 96 -10.74 7.42 13.89
CA CYS A 96 -12.09 6.88 14.12
C CYS A 96 -12.97 7.97 14.75
N SER A 97 -14.24 8.07 14.33
CA SER A 97 -15.19 9.04 14.90
C SER A 97 -15.53 8.78 16.36
N ASP A 98 -15.52 7.50 16.77
CA ASP A 98 -16.00 7.09 18.10
C ASP A 98 -14.88 7.17 19.16
N CYS A 99 -13.68 6.67 18.83
CA CYS A 99 -12.56 6.57 19.77
C CYS A 99 -11.46 7.62 19.53
N PHE A 100 -11.50 8.37 18.43
CA PHE A 100 -10.44 9.29 17.96
C PHE A 100 -9.04 8.67 17.80
N CYS A 101 -8.89 7.36 17.98
CA CYS A 101 -7.68 6.63 17.66
C CYS A 101 -7.36 6.78 16.18
N GLU A 102 -6.06 6.81 15.91
CA GLU A 102 -5.55 6.85 14.55
C GLU A 102 -5.96 5.60 13.78
N VAL A 103 -6.41 5.81 12.54
CA VAL A 103 -6.69 4.75 11.59
C VAL A 103 -5.45 4.57 10.72
N PRO A 104 -4.80 3.40 10.80
CA PRO A 104 -3.56 3.18 10.06
C PRO A 104 -3.82 3.17 8.56
N ARG A 105 -2.83 3.60 7.79
CA ARG A 105 -2.84 3.57 6.33
C ARG A 105 -1.55 2.91 5.84
N LEU A 106 -1.65 2.14 4.77
CA LEU A 106 -0.46 1.56 4.15
C LEU A 106 0.39 2.67 3.54
N VAL A 107 1.68 2.60 3.82
CA VAL A 107 2.72 3.45 3.24
C VAL A 107 3.62 2.53 2.44
N PHE A 108 3.97 2.95 1.23
CA PHE A 108 4.79 2.16 0.30
C PHE A 108 6.19 2.75 0.21
N GLY A 109 6.87 2.85 1.36
CA GLY A 109 8.14 3.59 1.49
C GLY A 109 9.30 2.98 0.70
N GLU A 110 9.19 1.70 0.38
CA GLU A 110 10.15 0.94 -0.41
C GLU A 110 10.16 1.35 -1.88
N TRP A 111 9.08 1.96 -2.39
CA TRP A 111 8.93 2.27 -3.80
C TRP A 111 8.96 3.78 -4.04
N GLN A 112 9.82 4.22 -4.94
CA GLN A 112 9.96 5.63 -5.29
C GLN A 112 10.03 5.79 -6.81
N LEU A 113 9.49 6.90 -7.31
CA LEU A 113 9.72 7.32 -8.69
C LEU A 113 10.91 8.28 -8.71
N ALA A 114 11.99 7.88 -9.36
CA ALA A 114 13.14 8.73 -9.59
C ALA A 114 12.80 9.86 -10.58
N HIS A 115 13.58 10.93 -10.57
CA HIS A 115 13.39 12.11 -11.44
C HIS A 115 13.43 11.78 -12.94
N ASN A 116 14.08 10.67 -13.32
CA ASN A 116 14.17 10.15 -14.68
C ASN A 116 12.96 9.27 -15.07
N GLY A 117 11.91 9.20 -14.23
CA GLY A 117 10.74 8.37 -14.46
C GLY A 117 10.94 6.88 -14.14
N MET A 118 12.11 6.48 -13.64
CA MET A 118 12.37 5.09 -13.27
C MET A 118 11.82 4.75 -11.89
N VAL A 119 11.42 3.49 -11.73
CA VAL A 119 10.94 2.97 -10.45
C VAL A 119 12.13 2.45 -9.65
N ASN A 120 12.31 3.01 -8.46
CA ASN A 120 13.26 2.56 -7.46
C ASN A 120 12.58 1.67 -6.44
N PHE A 121 13.26 0.60 -6.07
CA PHE A 121 12.90 -0.26 -4.95
C PHE A 121 14.03 -0.25 -3.92
N ARG A 122 13.75 0.23 -2.71
CA ARG A 122 14.72 0.41 -1.60
C ARG A 122 16.01 1.11 -2.04
N GLY A 123 15.86 2.18 -2.83
CA GLY A 123 16.98 2.96 -3.36
C GLY A 123 17.77 2.30 -4.48
N ARG A 124 17.33 1.13 -4.99
CA ARG A 124 17.92 0.48 -6.17
C ARG A 124 17.03 0.73 -7.39
N GLU A 125 17.62 1.23 -8.47
CA GLU A 125 16.95 1.32 -9.76
C GLU A 125 16.62 -0.10 -10.25
N LEU A 126 15.35 -0.36 -10.56
CA LEU A 126 14.97 -1.63 -11.13
C LEU A 126 15.42 -1.69 -12.60
N PRO A 127 16.04 -2.80 -13.05
CA PRO A 127 16.46 -2.91 -14.43
C PRO A 127 15.24 -2.83 -15.33
N GLN A 128 15.21 -1.82 -16.22
CA GLN A 128 14.16 -1.72 -17.22
C GLN A 128 14.13 -3.03 -18.00
N GLY A 129 12.97 -3.70 -18.03
CA GLY A 129 12.74 -4.66 -19.10
C GLY A 129 12.80 -3.86 -20.39
N THR A 130 13.86 -4.03 -21.18
CA THR A 130 13.79 -3.74 -22.61
C THR A 130 12.49 -4.33 -23.09
N GLY A 131 11.56 -3.48 -23.53
CA GLY A 131 10.32 -3.92 -24.14
C GLY A 131 10.68 -4.88 -25.27
N ALA A 132 10.47 -6.17 -25.06
CA ALA A 132 10.27 -7.09 -26.15
C ALA A 132 8.81 -6.93 -26.51
N GLY A 133 8.57 -6.27 -27.65
CA GLY A 133 7.24 -6.07 -28.19
C GLY A 133 6.50 -7.40 -28.31
N VAL A 134 5.23 -7.36 -27.89
CA VAL A 134 4.13 -8.13 -28.47
C VAL A 134 2.94 -7.19 -28.50
#